data_AF-A0A091C0Q9-F1
#
_entry.id   AF-A0A091C0Q9-F1
#
_cell.length_a   1.000
_cell.length_b   1.000
_cell.length_c   1.000
_cell.angle_alpha   90.00
_cell.angle_beta   90.00
_cell.angle_gamma   90.00
#
_symmetry.space_group_name_H-M   'P 1'
#
loop_
_entity.id
_entity.type
_entity.pdbx_description
1 polymer ?
#
loop_
_entity_poly.entity_id
_entity_poly.type
_entity_poly.pdbx_seq_one_letter_code
_entity_poly.pdbx_strand_id
1 'polypeptide(L)'
;MQKNKQKELTFTLFKHDIEIGAFYNLLYQANDVILALFFIVGSFLFFKESTTFYGTILFVIGSFQLLIRPLIMISKEIHIYRIKNN
;
A
#
# COMPACT_ATOMS: atom_id res chain seq x y z
N MET A 1 9.25 17.07 30.37
CA MET A 1 9.33 17.30 28.90
C MET A 1 8.54 16.21 28.20
N GLN A 2 7.31 16.53 27.76
CA GLN A 2 6.44 15.58 27.07
C GLN A 2 6.99 15.31 25.68
N LYS A 3 7.52 14.10 25.47
CA LYS A 3 7.92 13.61 24.16
C LYS A 3 6.66 13.50 23.31
N ASN A 4 6.56 14.38 22.32
CA ASN A 4 5.47 14.48 21.38
C ASN A 4 5.25 13.11 20.72
N LYS A 5 4.25 12.37 21.22
CA LYS A 5 3.68 11.20 20.57
C LYS A 5 3.15 11.72 19.24
N GLN A 6 3.97 11.65 18.20
CA GLN A 6 3.43 11.39 16.89
C GLN A 6 2.58 10.14 17.09
N LYS A 7 1.26 10.36 17.16
CA LYS A 7 0.25 9.34 17.01
C LYS A 7 0.53 8.78 15.63
N GLU A 8 1.44 7.82 15.56
CA GLU A 8 1.52 6.94 14.44
C GLU A 8 0.09 6.50 14.21
N LEU A 9 -0.43 6.83 13.03
CA LEU A 9 -1.73 6.37 12.55
C LEU A 9 -1.64 4.87 12.27
N THR A 10 -1.12 4.08 13.21
CA THR A 10 -1.47 2.69 13.42
C THR A 10 -2.92 2.72 13.86
N PHE A 11 -3.80 2.84 12.86
CA PHE A 11 -5.22 2.60 13.00
C PHE A 11 -5.39 1.19 13.58
N THR A 12 -5.46 1.13 14.91
CA THR A 12 -5.97 0.04 15.72
C THR A 12 -7.47 -0.14 15.48
N LEU A 13 -7.87 -0.24 14.21
CA LEU A 13 -9.22 -0.58 13.75
C LEU A 13 -9.10 -1.87 12.96
N PHE A 14 -8.96 -2.98 13.67
CA PHE A 14 -9.81 -4.16 13.52
C PHE A 14 -9.44 -5.11 14.66
N LYS A 15 -9.94 -4.78 15.86
CA LYS A 15 -10.09 -5.75 16.94
C LYS A 15 -11.31 -6.61 16.58
N HIS A 16 -11.16 -7.52 15.61
CA HIS A 16 -12.05 -8.67 15.38
C HIS A 16 -11.27 -9.68 14.53
N ASP A 17 -11.13 -10.89 15.09
CA ASP A 17 -10.57 -12.14 14.56
C ASP A 17 -9.07 -12.14 14.21
N ILE A 18 -8.30 -12.58 15.21
CA ILE A 18 -6.84 -12.53 15.35
C ILE A 18 -6.08 -13.35 14.27
N GLU A 19 -6.77 -14.16 13.48
CA GLU A 19 -6.16 -14.96 12.40
C GLU A 19 -6.38 -14.38 11.00
N ILE A 20 -7.54 -13.77 10.70
CA ILE A 20 -7.85 -13.23 9.37
C ILE A 20 -7.12 -11.91 9.15
N GLY A 21 -7.08 -11.04 10.15
CA GLY A 21 -6.40 -9.74 10.05
C GLY A 21 -4.88 -9.84 9.84
N ALA A 22 -4.25 -10.87 10.39
CA ALA A 22 -2.80 -11.11 10.23
C ALA A 22 -2.44 -11.45 8.78
N PHE A 23 -3.22 -12.32 8.13
CA PHE A 23 -3.01 -12.67 6.72
C PHE A 23 -3.17 -11.47 5.78
N TYR A 24 -4.20 -10.65 5.96
CA TYR A 24 -4.37 -9.42 5.18
C TYR A 24 -3.24 -8.41 5.41
N ASN A 25 -2.76 -8.26 6.64
CA ASN A 25 -1.61 -7.41 6.93
C ASN A 25 -0.33 -7.91 6.24
N LEU A 26 -0.11 -9.23 6.22
CA LEU A 26 0.99 -9.83 5.47
C LEU A 26 0.84 -9.59 3.96
N LEU A 27 -0.36 -9.71 3.41
CA LEU A 27 -0.62 -9.41 2.00
C LEU A 27 -0.33 -7.95 1.64
N TYR A 28 -0.70 -6.99 2.50
CA TYR A 28 -0.38 -5.58 2.28
C TYR A 28 1.14 -5.32 2.33
N GLN A 29 1.84 -5.88 3.31
CA GLN A 29 3.30 -5.76 3.38
C GLN A 29 3.98 -6.43 2.19
N ALA A 30 3.49 -7.60 1.76
CA ALA A 30 4.00 -8.29 0.59
C ALA A 30 3.78 -7.46 -0.69
N ASN A 31 2.60 -6.84 -0.85
CA ASN A 31 2.35 -5.91 -1.96
C ASN A 31 3.35 -4.76 -1.97
N ASP A 32 3.63 -4.15 -0.81
CA ASP A 32 4.58 -3.04 -0.70
C ASP A 32 6.02 -3.47 -1.06
N VAL A 33 6.42 -4.70 -0.69
CA VAL A 33 7.72 -5.28 -1.09
C VAL A 33 7.78 -5.54 -2.58
N ILE A 34 6.76 -6.16 -3.17
CA ILE A 34 6.69 -6.44 -4.62
C ILE A 34 6.73 -5.13 -5.41
N LEU A 35 5.95 -4.15 -4.95
CA LEU A 35 5.94 -2.80 -5.49
C LEU A 35 7.35 -2.20 -5.50
N ALA A 36 8.06 -2.22 -4.38
CA ALA A 36 9.43 -1.72 -4.29
C ALA A 36 10.37 -2.44 -5.26
N LEU A 37 10.24 -3.77 -5.41
CA LEU A 37 11.02 -4.55 -6.36
C LEU A 37 10.76 -4.14 -7.81
N PHE A 38 9.50 -3.95 -8.21
CA PHE A 38 9.18 -3.48 -9.56
C PHE A 38 9.78 -2.10 -9.85
N PHE A 39 9.73 -1.18 -8.88
CA PHE A 39 10.34 0.13 -9.05
C PHE A 39 11.87 0.05 -9.14
N ILE A 40 12.53 -0.75 -8.29
CA ILE A 40 13.98 -0.93 -8.33
C ILE A 40 14.42 -1.55 -9.67
N VAL A 41 13.78 -2.65 -10.08
CA VAL A 41 14.11 -3.33 -11.35
C VAL A 41 13.80 -2.42 -12.53
N GLY A 42 12.64 -1.78 -12.54
CA GLY A 42 12.25 -0.80 -13.55
C GLY A 42 13.27 0.33 -13.68
N SER A 43 13.74 0.89 -12.56
CA SER A 43 14.78 1.93 -12.55
C SER A 43 16.06 1.50 -13.29
N PHE A 44 16.53 0.26 -13.08
CA PHE A 44 17.68 -0.25 -13.84
C PHE A 44 17.38 -0.42 -15.33
N LEU A 45 16.17 -0.85 -15.68
CA LEU A 45 15.76 -1.01 -17.09
C LEU A 45 15.63 0.33 -17.83
N PHE A 46 15.39 1.43 -17.12
CA PHE A 46 15.34 2.78 -17.73
C PHE A 46 16.70 3.35 -18.13
N PHE A 47 17.82 2.72 -17.74
CA PHE A 47 19.17 3.20 -18.10
C PHE A 47 19.56 2.95 -19.56
N LYS A 48 18.86 2.06 -20.27
CA LYS A 48 19.12 1.76 -21.68
C LYS A 48 17.84 1.87 -22.48
N GLU A 49 17.92 2.55 -23.63
CA GLU A 49 16.76 2.78 -24.50
C GLU A 49 16.10 1.46 -24.97
N SER A 50 16.90 0.42 -25.23
CA SER A 50 16.40 -0.90 -25.65
C SER A 50 15.60 -1.64 -24.56
N THR A 51 15.81 -1.32 -23.28
CA THR A 51 15.09 -1.94 -22.16
C THR A 51 14.01 -1.04 -21.57
N THR A 52 13.96 0.24 -21.95
CA THR A 52 12.97 1.23 -21.49
C THR A 52 11.53 0.75 -21.68
N PHE A 53 11.20 0.08 -22.78
CA PHE A 53 9.84 -0.45 -23.00
C PHE A 53 9.42 -1.42 -21.87
N TYR A 54 10.29 -2.35 -21.49
CA TYR A 54 10.04 -3.27 -20.39
C TYR A 54 10.01 -2.56 -19.03
N GLY A 55 10.90 -1.58 -18.83
CA GLY A 55 10.86 -0.70 -17.66
C GLY A 55 9.53 0.03 -17.49
N THR A 56 8.96 0.53 -18.59
CA THR A 56 7.65 1.19 -18.62
C THR A 56 6.52 0.24 -18.21
N ILE A 57 6.53 -1.01 -18.69
CA ILE A 57 5.52 -2.00 -18.28
C ILE A 57 5.58 -2.25 -16.76
N LEU A 58 6.79 -2.45 -16.21
CA LEU A 58 6.97 -2.63 -14.76
C LEU A 58 6.52 -1.40 -13.98
N PHE A 59 6.82 -0.20 -14.49
CA PHE A 59 6.42 1.06 -13.86
C PHE A 59 4.89 1.22 -13.83
N VAL A 60 4.20 0.88 -14.92
CA VAL A 60 2.73 0.91 -14.99
C VAL A 60 2.12 -0.07 -13.99
N ILE A 61 2.63 -1.32 -13.93
CA ILE A 61 2.16 -2.32 -12.97
C ILE A 61 2.40 -1.85 -11.52
N GLY A 62 3.59 -1.34 -11.23
CA GLY A 62 3.92 -0.75 -9.92
C GLY A 62 3.02 0.44 -9.57
N SER A 63 2.65 1.27 -10.55
CA SER A 63 1.74 2.41 -10.34
C SER A 63 0.34 1.95 -9.93
N PHE A 64 -0.18 0.86 -10.50
CA PHE A 64 -1.43 0.27 -10.04
C PHE A 64 -1.31 -0.33 -8.63
N GLN A 65 -0.19 -0.99 -8.31
CA GLN A 65 0.05 -1.52 -6.97
C GLN A 65 0.11 -0.43 -5.89
N LEU A 66 0.66 0.75 -6.21
CA LEU A 66 0.63 1.93 -5.35
C LEU A 66 -0.78 2.37 -4.97
N LEU A 67 -1.77 2.19 -5.88
CA LEU A 67 -3.14 2.62 -5.65
C LEU A 67 -3.94 1.69 -4.73
N ILE A 68 -3.53 0.42 -4.58
CA ILE A 68 -4.29 -0.58 -3.82
C ILE A 68 -4.51 -0.13 -2.37
N ARG A 69 -3.42 0.25 -1.68
CA ARG A 69 -3.46 0.65 -0.26
C ARG A 69 -4.31 1.91 0.02
N PRO A 70 -4.16 3.03 -0.71
CA PRO A 70 -5.00 4.21 -0.50
C PRO A 70 -6.46 3.97 -0.88
N LEU A 71 -6.77 3.18 -1.92
CA LEU A 71 -8.16 2.88 -2.30
C LEU A 71 -8.90 2.10 -1.20
N ILE A 72 -8.22 1.15 -0.56
CA ILE A 72 -8.77 0.40 0.57
C ILE A 72 -9.02 1.32 1.77
N MET A 73 -8.06 2.21 2.05
CA MET A 73 -8.19 3.17 3.16
C MET A 73 -9.37 4.13 2.95
N ILE A 74 -9.49 4.71 1.75
CA ILE A 74 -10.60 5.59 1.38
C ILE A 74 -11.94 4.86 1.49
N SER A 75 -12.02 3.64 0.94
CA SER A 75 -13.26 2.84 0.99
C SER A 75 -13.69 2.55 2.42
N LYS A 76 -12.72 2.26 3.31
CA LYS A 76 -12.96 2.06 4.74
C LYS A 76 -13.45 3.34 5.42
N GLU A 77 -12.84 4.48 5.15
CA GLU A 77 -13.24 5.77 5.73
C GLU A 77 -14.67 6.15 5.33
N ILE A 78 -15.02 5.98 4.07
CA ILE A 78 -16.39 6.22 3.56
C ILE A 78 -17.39 5.29 4.26
N HIS A 79 -17.07 4.01 4.40
CA HIS A 79 -17.95 3.04 5.06
C HIS A 79 -18.21 3.39 6.53
N ILE A 80 -17.15 3.73 7.27
CA ILE A 80 -17.26 4.13 8.69
C ILE A 80 -18.04 5.45 8.83
N TYR A 81 -17.78 6.43 7.96
CA TYR A 81 -18.51 7.70 7.97
C TYR A 81 -20.01 7.48 7.79
N ARG A 82 -20.40 6.59 6.86
CA ARG A 82 -21.81 6.26 6.61
C ARG A 82 -22.48 5.57 7.79
N ILE A 83 -21.79 4.68 8.50
CA ILE A 83 -22.32 4.00 9.69
C ILE A 83 -22.49 4.99 10.85
N LYS A 84 -21.55 5.93 11.04
CA LYS A 84 -21.58 6.89 12.15
C LYS A 84 -22.66 7.96 12.01
N ASN A 85 -23.03 8.31 10.77
CA ASN A 85 -24.01 9.36 10.47
C ASN A 85 -25.46 8.84 10.30
N ASN A 86 -25.70 7.58 10.68
CA ASN A 86 -27.02 6.96 10.82
C ASN A 86 -27.24 6.59 12.29
#